data_AF-A0A317M5U2-F1
#
_entry.id   AF-A0A317M5U2-F1
#
_cell.length_a   1.000
_cell.length_b   1.000
_cell.length_c   1.000
_cell.angle_alpha   90.00
_cell.angle_beta   90.00
_cell.angle_gamma   90.00
#
_symmetry.space_group_name_H-M   'P 1'
#
loop_
_entity.id
_entity.type
_entity.pdbx_description
1 polymer ?
#
loop_
_entity_poly.entity_id
_entity_poly.type
_entity_poly.pdbx_seq_one_letter_code
_entity_poly.pdbx_strand_id
1 'polypeptide(L)'
;MKKLLFSAAALAVLFTACKDDDTNPTPQSTKLFLNLVRGTDSIGATYNTANRIVKYDLIDSREGGHSYYTEGVYENNRLVKLNSSEESPTALLLSQSYDYNSAGHVEKIKFYEESGKVYGYDSLSYDVEGRLVGLYLNEAADGTGDLELYQKYVLIWDKGNIVKQHVIKIVEGAETKDSVTTTYTYDNKVNYVAKQPEIFLMEPGSPAFGLSTNNILTEKTVWTDATQEFTNEYTYDEDNYPVTLKSSGKYTHNGGVTTKEENTQIRYIKK
;
A
#
# COMPACT_ATOMS: atom_id res chain seq x y z
N MET A 1 12.15 60.52 25.53
CA MET A 1 11.78 59.09 25.38
C MET A 1 12.65 58.56 24.25
N LYS A 2 13.81 57.90 24.47
CA LYS A 2 14.02 56.46 24.80
C LYS A 2 13.03 55.59 23.99
N LYS A 3 13.39 54.68 23.08
CA LYS A 3 14.59 53.82 22.81
C LYS A 3 14.63 53.52 21.29
N LEU A 4 15.76 53.47 20.55
CA LEU A 4 16.83 52.43 20.48
C LEU A 4 16.26 51.00 20.34
N LEU A 5 16.75 50.06 19.55
CA LEU A 5 17.76 49.91 18.50
C LEU A 5 17.63 48.43 18.04
N PHE A 6 18.20 48.13 16.88
CA PHE A 6 18.57 46.79 16.42
C PHE A 6 18.98 45.82 17.53
N SER A 7 18.56 44.56 17.41
CA SER A 7 19.37 43.43 17.86
C SER A 7 19.04 42.20 17.01
N ALA A 8 19.88 41.99 16.02
CA ALA A 8 20.29 40.65 15.64
C ALA A 8 21.06 40.08 16.83
N ALA A 9 20.48 39.10 17.52
CA ALA A 9 21.21 38.23 18.41
C ALA A 9 20.76 36.80 18.10
N ALA A 10 21.76 36.00 17.76
CA ALA A 10 21.68 34.58 17.53
C ALA A 10 20.92 33.87 18.66
N LEU A 11 19.89 33.13 18.29
CA LEU A 11 19.43 31.99 19.08
C LEU A 11 19.91 30.72 18.37
N ALA A 12 21.23 30.57 18.32
CA ALA A 12 21.85 29.26 18.26
C ALA A 12 21.89 28.71 19.69
N VAL A 13 21.70 27.40 19.81
CA VAL A 13 21.76 26.58 21.03
C VAL A 13 20.48 26.55 21.87
N LEU A 14 19.50 25.74 21.45
CA LEU A 14 18.75 24.82 22.33
C LEU A 14 18.18 23.64 21.51
N PHE A 15 19.07 22.82 20.95
CA PHE A 15 18.79 21.39 20.67
C PHE A 15 20.00 20.56 21.09
N THR A 16 20.31 20.58 22.38
CA THR A 16 21.01 19.47 23.05
C THR A 16 19.95 18.72 23.85
N ALA A 17 19.29 17.77 23.21
CA ALA A 17 18.46 16.77 23.86
C ALA A 17 18.95 15.40 23.38
N CYS A 18 19.57 14.69 24.31
CA CYS A 18 19.86 13.25 24.34
C CYS A 18 20.59 12.65 23.13
N LYS A 19 21.91 12.55 23.26
CA LYS A 19 22.65 11.42 22.67
C LYS A 19 22.22 10.16 23.40
N ASP A 20 21.35 9.37 22.77
CA ASP A 20 21.40 7.93 22.93
C ASP A 20 22.42 7.42 21.90
N ASP A 21 23.57 6.95 22.37
CA ASP A 21 24.70 6.47 21.55
C ASP A 21 24.41 5.12 20.84
N ASP A 22 23.16 4.86 20.42
CA ASP A 22 22.75 3.59 19.76
C ASP A 22 21.79 3.73 18.56
N THR A 23 21.43 4.94 18.11
CA THR A 23 20.36 5.08 17.08
C THR A 23 20.56 6.20 16.05
N ASN A 24 21.78 6.45 15.58
CA ASN A 24 21.95 7.12 14.30
C ASN A 24 22.03 6.06 13.19
N PRO A 25 20.91 5.61 12.59
CA PRO A 25 21.01 4.82 11.37
C PRO A 25 21.72 5.70 10.35
N THR A 26 22.90 5.24 9.91
CA THR A 26 23.58 5.71 8.71
C THR A 26 22.51 5.92 7.62
N PRO A 27 22.52 7.01 6.85
CA PRO A 27 21.54 7.22 5.79
C PRO A 27 21.49 5.97 4.89
N GLN A 28 20.44 5.18 5.05
CA GLN A 28 20.29 3.92 4.34
C GLN A 28 20.05 4.30 2.88
N SER A 29 20.90 3.84 1.96
CA SER A 29 20.71 4.14 0.54
C SER A 29 19.32 3.64 0.12
N THR A 30 18.45 4.52 -0.35
CA THR A 30 17.11 4.14 -0.76
C THR A 30 17.20 3.28 -2.01
N LYS A 31 17.03 1.96 -1.84
CA LYS A 31 16.83 1.01 -2.92
C LYS A 31 15.42 1.22 -3.48
N LEU A 32 15.32 1.34 -4.80
CA LEU A 32 14.02 1.39 -5.47
C LEU A 32 13.64 -0.01 -5.96
N PHE A 33 12.36 -0.33 -5.90
CA PHE A 33 11.83 -1.63 -6.31
C PHE A 33 12.03 -1.80 -7.82
N LEU A 34 12.67 -2.88 -8.26
CA LEU A 34 12.83 -3.13 -9.69
C LEU A 34 11.75 -4.09 -10.18
N ASN A 35 11.71 -5.27 -9.60
CA ASN A 35 10.73 -6.29 -9.92
C ASN A 35 10.61 -7.34 -8.81
N LEU A 36 9.53 -8.09 -8.92
CA LEU A 36 9.23 -9.29 -8.17
C LEU A 36 8.86 -10.38 -9.16
N VAL A 37 9.38 -11.59 -8.97
CA VAL A 37 9.05 -12.76 -9.81
C VAL A 37 8.60 -13.90 -8.90
N ARG A 38 7.45 -14.49 -9.21
CA ARG A 38 6.85 -15.61 -8.48
C ARG A 38 6.35 -16.66 -9.48
N GLY A 39 7.10 -17.74 -9.63
CA GLY A 39 6.79 -18.75 -10.64
C GLY A 39 6.82 -18.13 -12.05
N THR A 40 5.65 -18.10 -12.69
CA THR A 40 5.42 -17.50 -14.01
C THR A 40 4.93 -16.05 -13.94
N ASP A 41 4.60 -15.56 -12.74
CA ASP A 41 4.07 -14.22 -12.53
C ASP A 41 5.21 -13.24 -12.29
N SER A 42 5.02 -11.99 -12.68
CA SER A 42 5.97 -10.92 -12.35
C SER A 42 5.28 -9.59 -12.15
N ILE A 43 5.90 -8.76 -11.32
CA ILE A 43 5.57 -7.35 -11.14
C ILE A 43 6.83 -6.55 -11.39
N GLY A 44 6.77 -5.44 -12.11
CA GLY A 44 7.93 -4.59 -12.40
C GLY A 44 7.61 -3.11 -12.29
N ALA A 45 8.61 -2.31 -11.93
CA ALA A 45 8.50 -0.85 -11.91
C ALA A 45 9.66 -0.19 -12.65
N THR A 46 9.37 0.94 -13.30
CA THR A 46 10.38 1.83 -13.90
C THR A 46 10.24 3.25 -13.38
N TYR A 47 11.32 4.02 -13.43
CA TYR A 47 11.40 5.32 -12.73
C TYR A 47 11.91 6.45 -13.62
N ASN A 48 11.38 7.66 -13.40
CA ASN A 48 11.94 8.87 -13.98
C ASN A 48 13.22 9.35 -13.24
N THR A 49 13.76 10.48 -13.66
CA THR A 49 14.95 11.13 -13.06
C THR A 49 14.70 11.67 -11.65
N ALA A 50 13.44 11.89 -11.27
CA ALA A 50 13.03 12.25 -9.91
C ALA A 50 12.69 11.03 -9.04
N ASN A 51 13.03 9.81 -9.51
CA ASN A 51 12.79 8.54 -8.81
C ASN A 51 11.31 8.25 -8.50
N ARG A 52 10.40 8.74 -9.34
CA ARG A 52 8.96 8.41 -9.29
C ARG A 52 8.66 7.26 -10.24
N ILE A 53 7.72 6.40 -9.85
CA ILE A 53 7.29 5.25 -10.66
C ILE A 53 6.56 5.78 -11.90
N VAL A 54 7.10 5.54 -13.09
CA VAL A 54 6.47 5.95 -14.36
C VAL A 54 5.64 4.82 -14.93
N LYS A 55 6.15 3.58 -14.87
CA LYS A 55 5.42 2.37 -15.27
C LYS A 55 5.41 1.37 -14.13
N TYR A 56 4.29 0.69 -13.97
CA TYR A 56 4.10 -0.44 -13.07
C TYR A 56 3.33 -1.53 -13.82
N ASP A 57 3.95 -2.68 -14.03
CA ASP A 57 3.39 -3.76 -14.85
C ASP A 57 3.23 -5.02 -13.98
N LEU A 58 2.06 -5.64 -14.04
CA LEU A 58 1.77 -6.95 -13.47
C LEU A 58 1.53 -7.91 -14.62
N ILE A 59 2.23 -9.04 -14.63
CA ILE A 59 2.08 -10.09 -15.64
C ILE A 59 1.75 -11.39 -14.92
N ASP A 60 0.53 -11.89 -15.09
CA ASP A 60 0.15 -13.26 -14.74
C ASP A 60 0.12 -14.07 -16.03
N SER A 61 1.09 -14.97 -16.20
CA SER A 61 1.23 -15.78 -17.42
C SER A 61 0.69 -17.20 -17.28
N ARG A 62 -0.10 -17.47 -16.24
CA ARG A 62 -0.84 -18.74 -16.10
C ARG A 62 -1.93 -18.82 -17.17
N GLU A 63 -2.48 -20.02 -17.40
CA GLU A 63 -3.61 -20.19 -18.31
C GLU A 63 -4.82 -19.40 -17.80
N GLY A 64 -5.35 -18.49 -18.62
CA GLY A 64 -6.36 -17.52 -18.21
C GLY A 64 -5.83 -16.39 -17.31
N GLY A 65 -4.51 -16.22 -17.23
CA GLY A 65 -3.87 -15.11 -16.53
C GLY A 65 -4.09 -13.78 -17.26
N HIS A 66 -3.94 -12.70 -16.50
CA HIS A 66 -4.14 -11.33 -16.98
C HIS A 66 -2.83 -10.53 -16.82
N SER A 67 -2.56 -9.65 -17.78
CA SER A 67 -1.52 -8.64 -17.62
C SER A 67 -2.18 -7.31 -17.32
N TYR A 68 -1.55 -6.47 -16.51
CA TYR A 68 -2.01 -5.13 -16.19
C TYR A 68 -0.84 -4.17 -16.35
N TYR A 69 -0.94 -3.26 -17.31
CA TYR A 69 0.06 -2.24 -17.58
C TYR A 69 -0.43 -0.91 -17.02
N THR A 70 0.39 -0.20 -16.26
CA THR A 70 -0.01 1.05 -15.61
C THR A 70 1.04 2.13 -15.78
N GLU A 71 0.60 3.36 -16.05
CA GLU A 71 1.42 4.56 -16.09
C GLU A 71 0.93 5.65 -15.13
N GLY A 72 1.85 6.17 -14.32
CA GLY A 72 1.60 7.23 -13.35
C GLY A 72 1.74 8.63 -13.95
N VAL A 73 0.73 9.48 -13.75
CA VAL A 73 0.78 10.91 -14.10
C VAL A 73 0.97 11.73 -12.84
N TYR A 74 1.98 12.61 -12.85
CA TYR A 74 2.36 13.40 -11.68
C TYR A 74 2.19 14.90 -11.91
N GLU A 75 1.64 15.60 -10.92
CA GLU A 75 1.56 17.06 -10.86
C GLU A 75 2.01 17.52 -9.47
N ASN A 76 2.78 18.61 -9.39
CA ASN A 76 3.27 19.17 -8.13
C ASN A 76 3.91 18.13 -7.19
N ASN A 77 4.68 17.19 -7.74
CA ASN A 77 5.32 16.08 -7.04
C ASN A 77 4.36 15.06 -6.38
N ARG A 78 3.13 14.93 -6.89
CA ARG A 78 2.13 13.95 -6.42
C ARG A 78 1.55 13.17 -7.59
N LEU A 79 1.22 11.91 -7.36
CA LEU A 79 0.51 11.07 -8.33
C LEU A 79 -0.94 11.55 -8.42
N VAL A 80 -1.39 12.03 -9.58
CA VAL A 80 -2.76 12.55 -9.75
C VAL A 80 -3.65 11.61 -10.55
N LYS A 81 -3.08 10.75 -11.40
CA LYS A 81 -3.83 9.78 -12.21
C LYS A 81 -3.02 8.52 -12.48
N LEU A 82 -3.73 7.43 -12.70
CA LEU A 82 -3.21 6.25 -13.38
C LEU A 82 -3.92 6.07 -14.71
N ASN A 83 -3.13 5.77 -15.73
CA ASN A 83 -3.66 5.18 -16.94
C ASN A 83 -3.28 3.71 -16.96
N SER A 84 -4.22 2.83 -17.29
CA SER A 84 -3.98 1.39 -17.28
C SER A 84 -4.62 0.69 -18.48
N SER A 85 -4.16 -0.52 -18.77
CA SER A 85 -4.74 -1.42 -19.77
C SER A 85 -4.43 -2.87 -19.42
N GLU A 86 -5.37 -3.78 -19.67
CA GLU A 86 -5.11 -5.22 -19.64
C GLU A 86 -4.61 -5.76 -20.98
N GLU A 87 -4.89 -5.04 -22.07
CA GLU A 87 -4.64 -5.53 -23.42
C GLU A 87 -3.26 -5.16 -23.95
N SER A 88 -2.79 -3.94 -23.65
CA SER A 88 -1.57 -3.41 -24.28
C SER A 88 -0.88 -2.31 -23.46
N PRO A 89 0.45 -2.33 -23.35
CA PRO A 89 1.23 -1.28 -22.69
C PRO A 89 1.25 0.06 -23.46
N THR A 90 0.58 0.14 -24.61
CA THR A 90 0.57 1.34 -25.47
C THR A 90 -0.82 1.95 -25.67
N ALA A 91 -1.86 1.30 -25.16
CA ALA A 91 -3.25 1.74 -25.28
C ALA A 91 -3.86 1.94 -23.88
N LEU A 92 -3.19 2.75 -23.06
CA LEU A 92 -3.60 3.00 -21.67
C LEU A 92 -4.76 4.01 -21.63
N LEU A 93 -5.76 3.72 -20.81
CA LEU A 93 -6.92 4.59 -20.56
C LEU A 93 -6.90 5.04 -19.10
N LEU A 94 -7.52 6.19 -18.80
CA LEU A 94 -7.67 6.66 -17.43
C LEU A 94 -8.39 5.59 -16.60
N SER A 95 -7.72 5.04 -15.59
CA SER A 95 -8.26 4.02 -14.70
C SER A 95 -8.54 4.59 -13.31
N GLN A 96 -7.66 5.47 -12.83
CA GLN A 96 -7.77 6.08 -11.50
C GLN A 96 -7.42 7.57 -11.46
N SER A 97 -8.01 8.31 -10.53
CA SER A 97 -7.56 9.66 -10.16
C SER A 97 -7.54 9.84 -8.64
N TYR A 98 -6.64 10.71 -8.16
CA TYR A 98 -6.41 10.93 -6.74
C TYR A 98 -6.70 12.38 -6.35
N ASP A 99 -7.62 12.55 -5.40
CA ASP A 99 -7.81 13.82 -4.71
C ASP A 99 -7.02 13.81 -3.40
N TYR A 100 -6.47 14.97 -3.03
CA TYR A 100 -5.63 15.14 -1.84
C TYR A 100 -6.22 16.18 -0.90
N ASN A 101 -6.16 15.90 0.40
CA ASN A 101 -6.52 16.88 1.42
C ASN A 101 -5.42 17.96 1.58
N SER A 102 -5.68 18.95 2.43
CA SER A 102 -4.75 20.05 2.72
C SER A 102 -3.45 19.62 3.40
N ALA A 103 -3.44 18.48 4.11
CA ALA A 103 -2.24 17.88 4.69
C ALA A 103 -1.40 17.13 3.64
N GLY A 104 -1.92 16.94 2.42
CA GLY A 104 -1.24 16.26 1.32
C GLY A 104 -1.39 14.75 1.33
N HIS A 105 -2.33 14.20 2.10
CA HIS A 105 -2.69 12.78 2.00
C HIS A 105 -3.80 12.58 0.96
N VAL A 106 -3.81 11.41 0.31
CA VAL A 106 -4.90 11.03 -0.60
C VAL A 106 -6.19 10.92 0.21
N GLU A 107 -7.21 11.70 -0.10
CA GLU A 107 -8.51 11.62 0.56
C GLU A 107 -9.53 10.82 -0.24
N LYS A 108 -9.35 10.75 -1.57
CA LYS A 108 -10.27 10.04 -2.46
C LYS A 108 -9.54 9.45 -3.65
N ILE A 109 -9.90 8.22 -4.02
CA ILE A 109 -9.48 7.54 -5.25
C ILE A 109 -10.74 7.31 -6.08
N LYS A 110 -10.81 7.84 -7.30
CA LYS A 110 -11.94 7.57 -8.21
C LYS A 110 -11.53 6.52 -9.23
N PHE A 111 -12.40 5.56 -9.52
CA PHE A 111 -12.18 4.50 -10.51
C PHE A 111 -13.05 4.72 -11.74
N TYR A 112 -12.48 4.51 -12.91
CA TYR A 112 -13.07 4.85 -14.20
C TYR A 112 -13.26 3.61 -15.08
N GLU A 113 -14.39 3.55 -15.76
CA GLU A 113 -14.63 2.63 -16.89
C GLU A 113 -13.85 3.12 -18.12
N GLU A 114 -13.70 2.26 -19.13
CA GLU A 114 -13.13 2.66 -20.44
C GLU A 114 -13.89 3.82 -21.10
N SER A 115 -15.19 3.95 -20.81
CA SER A 115 -16.04 5.06 -21.26
C SER A 115 -15.65 6.42 -20.67
N GLY A 116 -14.79 6.43 -19.64
CA GLY A 116 -14.43 7.60 -18.84
C GLY A 116 -15.44 7.93 -17.74
N LYS A 117 -16.48 7.11 -17.54
CA LYS A 117 -17.43 7.27 -16.44
C LYS A 117 -16.83 6.72 -15.13
N VAL A 118 -17.07 7.41 -14.02
CA VAL A 118 -16.72 6.90 -12.69
C VAL A 118 -17.70 5.80 -12.29
N TYR A 119 -17.20 4.61 -11.96
CA TYR A 119 -18.01 3.48 -11.46
C TYR A 119 -17.87 3.23 -9.96
N GLY A 120 -16.88 3.85 -9.32
CA GLY A 120 -16.64 3.73 -7.89
C GLY A 120 -15.64 4.75 -7.37
N TYR A 121 -15.56 4.86 -6.05
CA TYR A 121 -14.50 5.60 -5.38
C TYR A 121 -14.22 5.07 -3.97
N ASP A 122 -12.98 5.21 -3.56
CA ASP A 122 -12.56 4.97 -2.19
C ASP A 122 -12.35 6.30 -1.48
N SER A 123 -12.85 6.43 -0.25
CA SER A 123 -12.48 7.53 0.65
C SER A 123 -11.52 7.03 1.73
N LEU A 124 -10.52 7.83 2.06
CA LEU A 124 -9.46 7.47 2.99
C LEU A 124 -9.48 8.40 4.22
N SER A 125 -9.38 7.82 5.41
CA SER A 125 -9.33 8.58 6.67
C SER A 125 -8.04 8.34 7.44
N TYR A 126 -7.53 9.39 8.07
CA TYR A 126 -6.23 9.39 8.75
C TYR A 126 -6.38 9.78 10.21
N ASP A 127 -5.51 9.26 11.07
CA ASP A 127 -5.37 9.75 12.44
C ASP A 127 -4.55 11.04 12.51
N VAL A 128 -4.32 11.52 13.73
CA VAL A 128 -3.57 12.76 13.99
C VAL A 128 -2.09 12.64 13.66
N GLU A 129 -1.53 11.42 13.64
CA GLU A 129 -0.18 11.13 13.17
C GLU A 129 -0.08 10.98 11.64
N GLY A 130 -1.21 11.08 10.93
CA GLY A 130 -1.26 10.94 9.47
C GLY A 130 -1.24 9.51 8.96
N ARG A 131 -1.51 8.52 9.83
CA ARG A 131 -1.62 7.11 9.42
C ARG A 131 -3.02 6.81 8.92
N LEU A 132 -3.13 6.01 7.87
CA LEU A 132 -4.41 5.55 7.33
C LEU A 132 -5.11 4.66 8.36
N VAL A 133 -6.30 5.05 8.83
CA VAL A 133 -7.08 4.29 9.82
C VAL A 133 -8.37 3.71 9.24
N GLY A 134 -8.82 4.19 8.08
CA GLY A 134 -9.96 3.63 7.39
C GLY A 134 -9.97 3.86 5.89
N LEU A 135 -10.56 2.89 5.18
CA LEU A 135 -10.91 2.98 3.77
C LEU A 135 -12.41 2.71 3.63
N TYR A 136 -13.09 3.48 2.80
CA TYR A 136 -14.54 3.42 2.59
C TYR A 136 -14.79 3.25 1.09
N LEU A 137 -15.20 2.04 0.69
CA LEU A 137 -15.33 1.63 -0.69
C LEU A 137 -16.76 1.87 -1.16
N ASN A 138 -16.90 2.68 -2.20
CA ASN A 138 -18.18 3.01 -2.82
C ASN A 138 -18.19 2.53 -4.26
N GLU A 139 -19.26 1.88 -4.68
CA GLU A 139 -19.45 1.42 -6.05
C GLU A 139 -20.89 1.65 -6.50
N ALA A 140 -21.12 1.58 -7.80
CA ALA A 140 -22.47 1.72 -8.34
C ALA A 140 -23.37 0.60 -7.82
N ALA A 141 -24.46 0.96 -7.16
CA ALA A 141 -25.49 0.01 -6.78
C ALA A 141 -26.15 -0.59 -8.03
N ASP A 142 -26.44 -1.88 -7.97
CA ASP A 142 -26.99 -2.65 -9.08
C ASP A 142 -28.24 -1.98 -9.65
N GLY A 143 -28.15 -1.56 -10.92
CA GLY A 143 -29.27 -1.05 -11.70
C GLY A 143 -29.68 0.41 -11.47
N THR A 144 -29.10 1.13 -10.49
CA THR A 144 -29.39 2.57 -10.26
C THR A 144 -28.30 3.47 -10.82
N GLY A 145 -27.06 3.01 -10.83
CA GLY A 145 -25.89 3.81 -11.22
C GLY A 145 -25.47 4.84 -10.16
N ASP A 146 -26.14 4.89 -9.01
CA ASP A 146 -25.77 5.70 -7.86
C ASP A 146 -24.66 4.99 -7.09
N LEU A 147 -23.65 5.74 -6.65
CA LEU A 147 -22.52 5.19 -5.89
C LEU A 147 -22.88 5.09 -4.41
N GLU A 148 -22.86 3.88 -3.87
CA GLU A 148 -23.20 3.59 -2.48
C GLU A 148 -22.02 2.96 -1.74
N LEU A 149 -21.90 3.27 -0.45
CA LEU A 149 -20.92 2.66 0.43
C LEU A 149 -21.33 1.21 0.69
N TYR A 150 -20.49 0.25 0.28
CA TYR A 150 -20.77 -1.18 0.46
C TYR A 150 -19.77 -1.89 1.38
N GLN A 151 -18.59 -1.29 1.60
CA GLN A 151 -17.56 -1.91 2.43
C GLN A 151 -16.67 -0.86 3.10
N LYS A 152 -16.20 -1.19 4.31
CA LYS A 152 -15.27 -0.37 5.09
C LYS A 152 -14.15 -1.21 5.66
N TYR A 153 -12.94 -0.67 5.62
CA TYR A 153 -11.76 -1.18 6.30
C TYR A 153 -11.49 -0.36 7.55
N VAL A 154 -11.18 -1.03 8.66
CA VAL A 154 -10.68 -0.40 9.89
C VAL A 154 -9.29 -0.96 10.18
N LEU A 155 -8.30 -0.08 10.28
CA LEU A 155 -6.89 -0.46 10.44
C LEU A 155 -6.41 -0.11 11.84
N ILE A 156 -5.83 -1.09 12.53
CA ILE A 156 -5.28 -0.93 13.88
C ILE A 156 -3.76 -0.99 13.80
N TRP A 157 -3.12 0.07 14.27
CA TRP A 157 -1.67 0.24 14.23
C TRP A 157 -1.02 -0.10 15.57
N ASP A 158 0.16 -0.73 15.51
CA ASP A 158 1.11 -0.81 16.61
C ASP A 158 2.52 -0.62 16.05
N LYS A 159 3.31 0.25 16.70
CA LYS A 159 4.73 0.51 16.36
C LYS A 159 5.03 0.69 14.86
N GLY A 160 4.17 1.41 14.13
CA GLY A 160 4.36 1.67 12.70
C GLY A 160 3.91 0.54 11.76
N ASN A 161 3.23 -0.48 12.28
CA ASN A 161 2.68 -1.58 11.50
C ASN A 161 1.18 -1.72 11.72
N ILE A 162 0.43 -2.12 10.69
CA ILE A 162 -0.99 -2.49 10.81
C ILE A 162 -1.06 -3.90 11.39
N VAL A 163 -1.35 -4.04 12.69
CA VAL A 163 -1.41 -5.36 13.36
C VAL A 163 -2.75 -6.04 13.20
N LYS A 164 -3.80 -5.30 12.85
CA LYS A 164 -5.13 -5.84 12.59
C LYS A 164 -5.89 -5.00 11.58
N GLN A 165 -6.67 -5.69 10.76
CA GLN A 165 -7.62 -5.12 9.82
C GLN A 165 -8.98 -5.76 10.02
N HIS A 166 -10.03 -4.95 10.04
CA HIS A 166 -11.41 -5.41 9.94
C HIS A 166 -12.00 -4.96 8.61
N VAL A 167 -12.64 -5.88 7.91
CA VAL A 167 -13.48 -5.58 6.74
C VAL A 167 -14.92 -5.76 7.17
N ILE A 168 -15.69 -4.68 7.08
CA ILE A 168 -17.09 -4.60 7.52
C ILE A 168 -17.93 -4.30 6.28
N LYS A 169 -18.92 -5.15 6.01
CA LYS A 169 -19.88 -4.90 4.92
C LYS A 169 -20.92 -3.89 5.37
N ILE A 170 -21.41 -3.12 4.42
CA ILE A 170 -22.53 -2.19 4.58
C ILE A 170 -23.70 -2.74 3.78
N VAL A 171 -24.85 -2.91 4.42
CA VAL A 171 -26.08 -3.37 3.79
C VAL A 171 -27.19 -2.40 4.18
N GLU A 172 -27.90 -1.86 3.19
CA GLU A 172 -28.97 -0.87 3.40
C GLU A 172 -28.49 0.34 4.25
N GLY A 173 -27.25 0.78 4.02
CA GLY A 173 -26.63 1.90 4.73
C GLY A 173 -26.19 1.62 6.17
N ALA A 174 -26.24 0.37 6.64
CA ALA A 174 -25.83 -0.01 7.99
C ALA A 174 -24.67 -1.02 7.99
N GLU A 175 -23.76 -0.89 8.97
CA GLU A 175 -22.69 -1.87 9.20
C GLU A 175 -23.27 -3.24 9.60
N THR A 176 -22.82 -4.30 8.93
CA THR A 176 -23.16 -5.67 9.31
C THR A 176 -22.41 -6.10 10.57
N LYS A 177 -22.98 -7.07 11.31
CA LYS A 177 -22.27 -7.71 12.43
C LYS A 177 -21.16 -8.64 11.95
N ASP A 178 -21.30 -9.18 10.75
CA ASP A 178 -20.26 -9.98 10.12
C ASP A 178 -19.08 -9.09 9.77
N SER A 179 -17.90 -9.45 10.25
CA SER A 179 -16.65 -8.79 9.89
C SER A 179 -15.60 -9.84 9.58
N VAL A 180 -14.83 -9.59 8.52
CA VAL A 180 -13.63 -10.36 8.24
C VAL A 180 -12.49 -9.71 8.99
N THR A 181 -11.82 -10.47 9.85
CA THR A 181 -10.70 -9.95 10.64
C THR A 181 -9.40 -10.57 10.16
N THR A 182 -8.43 -9.72 9.82
CA THR A 182 -7.07 -10.15 9.52
C THR A 182 -6.12 -9.65 10.61
N THR A 183 -5.29 -10.54 11.15
CA THR A 183 -4.24 -10.19 12.12
C THR A 183 -2.86 -10.47 11.52
N TYR A 184 -1.91 -9.60 11.82
CA TYR A 184 -0.57 -9.65 11.27
C TYR A 184 0.49 -9.71 12.36
N THR A 185 1.58 -10.43 12.09
CA THR A 185 2.84 -10.32 12.83
C THR A 185 3.97 -9.94 11.90
N TYR A 186 5.05 -9.42 12.46
CA TYR A 186 6.11 -8.74 11.71
C TYR A 186 7.50 -9.16 12.15
N ASP A 187 8.44 -9.09 11.22
CA ASP A 187 9.85 -9.09 11.52
C ASP A 187 10.29 -7.71 12.03
N ASN A 188 11.61 -7.51 12.15
CA ASN A 188 12.21 -6.21 12.46
C ASN A 188 13.01 -5.64 11.29
N LYS A 189 12.73 -6.08 10.05
CA LYS A 189 13.45 -5.69 8.84
C LYS A 189 12.63 -4.71 8.02
N VAL A 190 13.25 -4.08 7.03
CA VAL A 190 12.58 -3.06 6.22
C VAL A 190 11.55 -3.71 5.30
N ASN A 191 10.33 -3.17 5.28
CA ASN A 191 9.39 -3.39 4.18
C ASN A 191 9.70 -2.41 3.04
N TYR A 192 10.06 -2.95 1.88
CA TYR A 192 10.45 -2.14 0.73
C TYR A 192 9.29 -1.33 0.13
N VAL A 193 8.04 -1.80 0.31
CA VAL A 193 6.85 -1.12 -0.21
C VAL A 193 6.53 0.12 0.62
N ALA A 194 6.64 0.03 1.95
CA ALA A 194 6.45 1.19 2.83
C ALA A 194 7.51 2.29 2.63
N LYS A 195 8.66 1.98 2.01
CA LYS A 195 9.65 2.99 1.58
C LYS A 195 9.28 3.69 0.27
N GLN A 196 8.32 3.14 -0.47
CA GLN A 196 7.81 3.66 -1.74
C GLN A 196 6.28 3.60 -1.73
N PRO A 197 5.61 4.44 -0.90
CA PRO A 197 4.16 4.36 -0.69
C PRO A 197 3.33 4.55 -1.98
N GLU A 198 3.93 5.07 -3.05
CA GLU A 198 3.33 5.12 -4.38
C GLU A 198 2.95 3.72 -4.91
N ILE A 199 3.66 2.66 -4.54
CA ILE A 199 3.33 1.28 -4.94
C ILE A 199 1.93 0.90 -4.44
N PHE A 200 1.59 1.29 -3.20
CA PHE A 200 0.24 1.07 -2.66
C PHE A 200 -0.84 1.82 -3.44
N LEU A 201 -0.52 2.96 -4.06
CA LEU A 201 -1.47 3.68 -4.91
C LEU A 201 -1.58 3.06 -6.31
N MET A 202 -0.48 2.50 -6.86
CA MET A 202 -0.46 1.81 -8.15
C MET A 202 -1.30 0.53 -8.13
N GLU A 203 -1.18 -0.22 -7.04
CA GLU A 203 -1.90 -1.46 -6.80
C GLU A 203 -2.42 -1.42 -5.36
N PRO A 204 -3.62 -0.84 -5.13
CA PRO A 204 -4.25 -0.81 -3.82
C PRO A 204 -4.64 -2.24 -3.41
N GLY A 205 -3.64 -2.98 -2.94
CA GLY A 205 -3.77 -4.31 -2.36
C GLY A 205 -3.97 -4.23 -0.84
N SER A 206 -3.43 -5.22 -0.12
CA SER A 206 -3.48 -5.24 1.35
C SER A 206 -2.79 -3.99 1.95
N PRO A 207 -3.51 -3.12 2.68
CA PRO A 207 -2.92 -1.95 3.33
C PRO A 207 -1.76 -2.32 4.26
N ALA A 208 -1.82 -3.48 4.92
CA ALA A 208 -0.75 -3.96 5.77
C ALA A 208 0.56 -4.20 5.00
N PHE A 209 0.49 -4.74 3.78
CA PHE A 209 1.67 -4.91 2.93
C PHE A 209 2.19 -3.57 2.42
N GLY A 210 1.30 -2.66 2.03
CA GLY A 210 1.68 -1.37 1.46
C GLY A 210 2.27 -0.37 2.45
N LEU A 211 1.78 -0.38 3.69
CA LEU A 211 1.95 0.75 4.61
C LEU A 211 2.70 0.40 5.91
N SER A 212 2.80 -0.88 6.28
CA SER A 212 3.53 -1.29 7.48
C SER A 212 5.04 -1.17 7.30
N THR A 213 5.74 -0.62 8.29
CA THR A 213 7.19 -0.40 8.24
C THR A 213 8.04 -1.67 8.12
N ASN A 214 7.53 -2.81 8.59
CA ASN A 214 8.22 -4.10 8.63
C ASN A 214 7.56 -5.15 7.76
N ASN A 215 8.28 -6.24 7.43
CA ASN A 215 7.70 -7.29 6.59
C ASN A 215 6.76 -8.17 7.40
N ILE A 216 5.65 -8.57 6.78
CA ILE A 216 4.65 -9.47 7.39
C ILE A 216 5.25 -10.88 7.49
N LEU A 217 5.40 -11.39 8.71
CA LEU A 217 5.79 -12.78 8.98
C LEU A 217 4.59 -13.72 8.96
N THR A 218 3.48 -13.31 9.57
CA THR A 218 2.24 -14.08 9.51
C THR A 218 1.06 -13.20 9.23
N GLU A 219 0.11 -13.74 8.48
CA GLU A 219 -1.20 -13.16 8.23
C GLU A 219 -2.24 -14.22 8.54
N LYS A 220 -3.26 -13.87 9.31
CA LYS A 220 -4.38 -14.77 9.60
C LYS A 220 -5.69 -14.03 9.40
N THR A 221 -6.45 -14.50 8.43
CA THR A 221 -7.78 -13.99 8.08
C THR A 221 -8.85 -14.97 8.56
N VAL A 222 -9.82 -14.45 9.31
CA VAL A 222 -10.94 -15.22 9.85
C VAL A 222 -12.24 -14.66 9.29
N TRP A 223 -13.00 -15.54 8.65
CA TRP A 223 -14.39 -15.34 8.26
C TRP A 223 -15.30 -16.15 9.20
N THR A 224 -16.62 -16.03 9.02
CA THR A 224 -17.61 -16.75 9.82
C THR A 224 -17.45 -18.28 9.73
N ASP A 225 -17.11 -18.81 8.55
CA ASP A 225 -17.04 -20.25 8.25
C ASP A 225 -15.68 -20.72 7.70
N ALA A 226 -14.73 -19.80 7.57
CA ALA A 226 -13.41 -20.07 6.99
C ALA A 226 -12.27 -19.40 7.76
N THR A 227 -11.06 -19.93 7.58
CA THR A 227 -9.82 -19.32 8.04
C THR A 227 -8.73 -19.48 6.99
N GLN A 228 -7.94 -18.45 6.78
CA GLN A 228 -6.76 -18.46 5.94
C GLN A 228 -5.57 -17.99 6.77
N GLU A 229 -4.47 -18.72 6.69
CA GLU A 229 -3.23 -18.41 7.39
C GLU A 229 -2.07 -18.45 6.41
N PHE A 230 -1.21 -17.44 6.46
CA PHE A 230 0.04 -17.38 5.74
C PHE A 230 1.20 -17.24 6.71
N THR A 231 2.30 -17.93 6.42
CA THR A 231 3.60 -17.76 7.07
C THR A 231 4.64 -17.45 6.02
N ASN A 232 5.44 -16.43 6.26
CA ASN A 232 6.41 -15.88 5.33
C ASN A 232 7.82 -16.00 5.90
N GLU A 233 8.72 -16.55 5.11
CA GLU A 233 10.15 -16.64 5.39
C GLU A 233 10.92 -15.80 4.37
N TYR A 234 11.67 -14.83 4.85
CA TYR A 234 12.44 -13.93 4.00
C TYR A 234 13.93 -14.20 4.12
N THR A 235 14.65 -13.92 3.03
CA THR A 235 16.08 -13.65 3.09
C THR A 235 16.34 -12.20 2.71
N TYR A 236 17.47 -11.65 3.14
CA TYR A 236 17.76 -10.23 3.01
C TYR A 236 19.16 -10.00 2.46
N ASP A 237 19.34 -8.84 1.84
CA ASP A 237 20.66 -8.34 1.48
C ASP A 237 21.35 -7.62 2.67
N GLU A 238 22.57 -7.10 2.43
CA GLU A 238 23.37 -6.37 3.40
C GLU A 238 22.69 -5.12 3.98
N ASP A 239 21.74 -4.53 3.27
CA ASP A 239 20.98 -3.35 3.68
C ASP A 239 19.66 -3.73 4.35
N ASN A 240 19.42 -5.01 4.67
CA ASN A 240 18.19 -5.54 5.24
C ASN A 240 16.93 -5.39 4.36
N TYR A 241 17.08 -5.27 3.04
CA TYR A 241 15.95 -5.36 2.12
C TYR A 241 15.66 -6.84 1.78
N PRO A 242 14.40 -7.26 1.69
CA PRO A 242 14.07 -8.65 1.39
C PRO A 242 14.41 -8.97 -0.08
N VAL A 243 15.18 -10.04 -0.32
CA VAL A 243 15.56 -10.47 -1.68
C VAL A 243 14.85 -11.74 -2.11
N THR A 244 14.38 -12.54 -1.16
CA THR A 244 13.47 -13.66 -1.42
C THR A 244 12.36 -13.69 -0.37
N LEU A 245 11.22 -14.24 -0.76
CA LEU A 245 10.10 -14.57 0.11
C LEU A 245 9.62 -15.98 -0.24
N LYS A 246 9.58 -16.86 0.76
CA LYS A 246 8.84 -18.11 0.72
C LYS A 246 7.57 -17.95 1.55
N SER A 247 6.41 -18.08 0.92
CA SER A 247 5.10 -17.99 1.59
C SER A 247 4.43 -19.37 1.62
N SER A 248 4.02 -19.80 2.81
CA SER A 248 3.23 -21.02 3.02
C SER A 248 1.84 -20.64 3.49
N GLY A 249 0.82 -21.04 2.73
CA GLY A 249 -0.58 -20.73 2.97
C GLY A 249 -1.39 -21.96 3.36
N LYS A 250 -2.35 -21.79 4.27
CA LYS A 250 -3.35 -22.78 4.65
C LYS A 250 -4.73 -22.13 4.62
N TYR A 251 -5.66 -22.73 3.89
CA TYR A 251 -7.08 -22.36 3.88
C TYR A 251 -7.91 -23.49 4.48
N THR A 252 -8.78 -23.16 5.43
CA THR A 252 -9.69 -24.09 6.09
C THR A 252 -11.13 -23.61 5.91
N HIS A 253 -12.00 -24.46 5.37
CA HIS A 253 -13.44 -24.15 5.18
C HIS A 253 -14.25 -25.42 5.36
N ASN A 254 -15.28 -25.38 6.21
CA ASN A 254 -16.16 -26.52 6.49
C ASN A 254 -15.41 -27.84 6.79
N GLY A 255 -14.27 -27.74 7.50
CA GLY A 255 -13.41 -28.88 7.85
C GLY A 255 -12.45 -29.35 6.75
N GLY A 256 -12.61 -28.87 5.50
CA GLY A 256 -11.65 -29.08 4.42
C GLY A 256 -10.41 -28.19 4.60
N VAL A 257 -9.24 -28.72 4.27
CA VAL A 257 -7.97 -27.98 4.34
C VAL A 257 -7.27 -28.02 2.99
N THR A 258 -6.89 -26.86 2.47
CA THR A 258 -6.03 -26.71 1.29
C THR A 258 -4.77 -25.96 1.69
N THR A 259 -3.62 -26.39 1.17
CA THR A 259 -2.33 -25.75 1.41
C THR A 259 -1.72 -25.28 0.09
N LYS A 260 -0.97 -24.18 0.14
CA LYS A 260 -0.16 -23.72 -0.99
C LYS A 260 1.21 -23.24 -0.51
N GLU A 261 2.18 -23.29 -1.40
CA GLU A 261 3.51 -22.72 -1.17
C GLU A 261 3.90 -21.89 -2.40
N GLU A 262 4.44 -20.70 -2.17
CA GLU A 262 4.86 -19.78 -3.22
C GLU A 262 6.27 -19.25 -2.89
N ASN A 263 7.16 -19.26 -3.89
CA ASN A 263 8.50 -18.72 -3.77
C ASN A 263 8.64 -17.51 -4.68
N THR A 264 9.22 -16.46 -4.13
CA THR A 264 9.27 -15.13 -4.74
C THR A 264 10.68 -14.58 -4.66
N GLN A 265 11.17 -14.03 -5.77
CA GLN A 265 12.41 -13.26 -5.83
C GLN A 265 12.08 -11.78 -5.95
N ILE A 266 12.81 -10.93 -5.23
CA ILE A 266 12.63 -9.48 -5.21
C ILE A 266 13.95 -8.83 -5.58
N ARG A 267 13.91 -7.85 -6.49
CA ARG A 267 15.10 -7.13 -6.95
C ARG A 267 14.92 -5.64 -6.83
N TYR A 268 16.06 -4.97 -6.70
CA TYR A 268 16.13 -3.52 -6.50
C TYR A 268 17.15 -2.89 -7.45
N ILE A 269 16.95 -1.61 -7.73
CA ILE A 269 17.99 -0.75 -8.31
C ILE A 269 18.58 0.15 -7.22
N LYS A 270 19.90 0.27 -7.24
CA LYS A 270 20.64 1.27 -6.46
C LYS A 270 20.76 2.52 -7.33
N LYS A 271 20.24 3.65 -6.85
CA LYS A 271 20.37 4.95 -7.52
C LYS A 271 21.18 5.92 -6.66
#